data_AF-A0A514X0M3-F1
#
_entry.id   AF-A0A514X0M3-F1
#
_cell.length_a   1.000
_cell.length_b   1.000
_cell.length_c   1.000
_cell.angle_alpha   90.00
_cell.angle_beta   90.00
_cell.angle_gamma   90.00
#
_symmetry.space_group_name_H-M   'P 1'
#
loop_
_entity.id
_entity.type
_entity.pdbx_description
1 polymer ?
#
loop_
_entity_poly.entity_id
_entity_poly.type
_entity_poly.pdbx_seq_one_letter_code
_entity_poly.pdbx_strand_id
1 'polypeptide(L)'
;MKTILALFLMIYSASAKALPVVNENVANGGIVTIYPDHKDPHRFYVAPNVVTVAKMNDGKAIFMYTENRKNLFQKIAHIQMVLGAAYTTEDLKTAEAEILKRDPQAQFSGLPFIESSLEMSGELPDLIADNECVHDAGLIGQEQSCGLTLTPRGRSLFLKSIDRKALFLTLNFKYSILGVAKRADNSFADQTITHAVAVRIDGGELVNSHAVIWR
;
A
#
# COMPACT_ATOMS: atom_id res chain seq x y z
N MET A 1 -54.87 6.88 -33.91
CA MET A 1 -53.64 6.42 -33.23
C MET A 1 -52.58 7.51 -33.38
N LYS A 2 -52.32 8.28 -32.32
CA LYS A 2 -51.22 9.26 -32.27
C LYS A 2 -50.17 8.71 -31.31
N THR A 3 -49.13 8.13 -31.88
CA THR A 3 -47.92 7.68 -31.21
C THR A 3 -47.16 8.94 -30.77
N ILE A 4 -47.32 9.35 -29.51
CA ILE A 4 -46.44 10.33 -28.90
C ILE A 4 -45.23 9.55 -28.41
N LEU A 5 -44.15 9.73 -29.18
CA LEU A 5 -42.80 9.27 -28.94
C LEU A 5 -42.34 9.81 -27.57
N ALA A 6 -42.38 8.97 -26.54
CA ALA A 6 -41.74 9.24 -25.27
C ALA A 6 -40.22 9.17 -25.51
N LEU A 7 -39.65 10.32 -25.88
CA LEU A 7 -38.23 10.54 -26.03
C LEU A 7 -37.58 10.23 -24.67
N PHE A 8 -36.93 9.06 -24.62
CA PHE A 8 -36.04 8.62 -23.57
C PHE A 8 -35.00 9.73 -23.32
N LEU A 9 -35.26 10.61 -22.36
CA LEU A 9 -34.22 11.44 -21.74
C LEU A 9 -33.34 10.47 -20.94
N MET A 10 -32.42 9.79 -21.62
CA MET A 10 -31.20 9.33 -20.98
C MET A 10 -30.42 10.59 -20.62
N ILE A 11 -30.81 11.19 -19.50
CA ILE A 11 -29.92 12.03 -18.72
C ILE A 11 -28.79 11.08 -18.35
N TYR A 12 -27.73 11.12 -19.16
CA TYR A 12 -26.39 10.77 -18.72
C TYR A 12 -26.11 11.71 -17.54
N SER A 13 -26.61 11.34 -16.37
CA SER A 13 -25.99 11.71 -15.12
C SER A 13 -24.61 11.11 -15.26
N ALA A 14 -23.68 11.90 -15.81
CA ALA A 14 -22.27 11.72 -15.55
C ALA A 14 -22.19 11.85 -14.03
N SER A 15 -22.42 10.72 -13.34
CA SER A 15 -22.19 10.55 -11.92
C SER A 15 -20.72 10.84 -11.79
N ALA A 16 -20.48 12.10 -11.52
CA ALA A 16 -19.23 12.73 -11.25
C ALA A 16 -18.59 11.86 -10.18
N LYS A 17 -17.69 10.96 -10.60
CA LYS A 17 -16.93 10.14 -9.68
C LYS A 17 -16.21 11.12 -8.77
N ALA A 18 -16.60 11.17 -7.49
CA ALA A 18 -15.83 11.80 -6.44
C ALA A 18 -14.41 11.21 -6.50
N LEU A 19 -13.41 12.08 -6.54
CA LEU A 19 -12.01 11.75 -6.82
C LEU A 19 -11.11 12.63 -5.94
N PRO A 20 -10.02 12.08 -5.41
CA PRO A 20 -9.06 12.83 -4.61
C PRO A 20 -8.36 13.91 -5.43
N VAL A 21 -8.12 15.07 -4.84
CA VAL A 21 -7.25 16.11 -5.41
C VAL A 21 -5.80 15.77 -5.06
N VAL A 22 -5.13 15.04 -5.95
CA VAL A 22 -3.87 14.33 -5.67
C VAL A 22 -2.64 15.23 -5.53
N ASN A 23 -2.75 16.51 -5.88
CA ASN A 23 -1.71 17.52 -5.69
C ASN A 23 -1.95 18.42 -4.45
N GLU A 24 -2.92 18.07 -3.59
CA GLU A 24 -3.16 18.73 -2.32
C GLU A 24 -2.96 17.73 -1.16
N ASN A 25 -2.48 18.20 -0.01
CA ASN A 25 -2.46 17.41 1.22
C ASN A 25 -2.92 18.29 2.38
N VAL A 26 -4.01 17.91 3.04
CA VAL A 26 -4.58 18.68 4.15
C VAL A 26 -4.15 18.17 5.54
N ALA A 27 -3.38 17.08 5.59
CA ALA A 27 -2.82 16.54 6.82
C ALA A 27 -1.56 17.32 7.24
N ASN A 28 -1.47 17.65 8.54
CA ASN A 28 -0.22 18.11 9.13
C ASN A 28 0.58 16.91 9.63
N GLY A 29 1.89 16.86 9.33
CA GLY A 29 2.81 15.91 9.99
C GLY A 29 3.41 14.80 9.13
N GLY A 30 3.08 14.70 7.83
CA GLY A 30 3.84 13.88 6.87
C GLY A 30 3.77 12.35 7.05
N ILE A 31 3.12 11.84 8.11
CA ILE A 31 2.94 10.40 8.37
C ILE A 31 1.85 9.81 7.47
N VAL A 32 0.80 10.59 7.22
CA VAL A 32 -0.29 10.27 6.30
C VAL A 32 -0.46 11.39 5.29
N THR A 33 -0.97 11.05 4.11
CA THR A 33 -1.49 12.01 3.16
C THR A 33 -3.01 11.96 3.18
N ILE A 34 -3.65 13.12 3.34
CA ILE A 34 -5.10 13.23 3.26
C ILE A 34 -5.43 14.14 2.09
N TYR A 35 -6.04 13.57 1.06
CA TYR A 35 -6.48 14.30 -0.13
C TYR A 35 -7.94 14.77 0.06
N PRO A 36 -8.27 16.03 -0.20
CA PRO A 36 -9.67 16.46 -0.26
C PRO A 36 -10.34 15.92 -1.53
N ASP A 37 -11.66 15.81 -1.52
CA ASP A 37 -12.44 15.54 -2.73
C ASP A 37 -12.61 16.81 -3.58
N HIS A 38 -12.56 16.66 -4.90
CA HIS A 38 -12.70 17.79 -5.82
C HIS A 38 -14.13 18.34 -5.96
N LYS A 39 -15.15 17.64 -5.43
CA LYS A 39 -16.57 18.04 -5.52
C LYS A 39 -17.24 18.20 -4.16
N ASP A 40 -16.97 17.29 -3.23
CA ASP A 40 -17.53 17.30 -1.89
C ASP A 40 -16.51 17.89 -0.90
N PRO A 41 -16.71 19.13 -0.41
CA PRO A 41 -15.76 19.78 0.48
C PRO A 41 -15.62 19.06 1.83
N HIS A 42 -16.53 18.14 2.17
CA HIS A 42 -16.52 17.38 3.40
C HIS A 42 -15.94 15.98 3.23
N ARG A 43 -15.54 15.57 2.02
CA ARG A 43 -14.98 14.24 1.78
C ARG A 43 -13.47 14.28 1.67
N PHE A 44 -12.84 13.34 2.37
CA PHE A 44 -11.40 13.21 2.44
C PHE A 44 -10.98 11.77 2.21
N TYR A 45 -9.79 11.62 1.65
CA TYR A 45 -9.23 10.35 1.21
C TYR A 45 -7.87 10.13 1.84
N VAL A 46 -7.68 8.99 2.50
CA VAL A 46 -6.46 8.69 3.26
C VAL A 46 -5.52 7.85 2.41
N ALA A 47 -4.24 8.21 2.40
CA ALA A 47 -3.16 7.41 1.84
C ALA A 47 -1.93 7.33 2.75
N PRO A 48 -1.30 6.14 2.91
CA PRO A 48 -0.08 5.98 3.68
C PRO A 48 1.09 6.59 2.92
N ASN A 49 2.02 7.22 3.64
CA ASN A 49 3.30 7.63 3.06
C ASN A 49 4.37 6.55 3.20
N VAL A 50 4.12 5.54 4.03
CA VAL A 50 5.04 4.43 4.31
C VAL A 50 4.22 3.15 4.49
N VAL A 51 4.71 2.06 3.90
CA VAL A 51 4.19 0.70 4.09
C VAL A 51 5.30 -0.15 4.72
N THR A 52 4.94 -0.98 5.69
CA THR A 52 5.86 -1.86 6.42
C THR A 52 5.24 -3.24 6.60
N VAL A 53 6.01 -4.20 7.11
CA VAL A 53 5.46 -5.49 7.52
C VAL A 53 4.46 -5.25 8.66
N ALA A 54 3.21 -5.65 8.44
CA ALA A 54 2.13 -5.54 9.41
C ALA A 54 2.48 -6.28 10.70
N LYS A 55 1.97 -5.77 11.82
CA LYS A 55 2.22 -6.32 13.16
C LYS A 55 0.89 -6.76 13.78
N MET A 56 0.91 -7.91 14.45
CA MET A 56 -0.20 -8.35 15.30
C MET A 56 -0.37 -7.39 16.49
N ASN A 57 -1.49 -7.51 17.21
CA ASN A 57 -1.79 -6.71 18.41
C ASN A 57 -0.71 -6.82 19.51
N ASP A 58 0.08 -7.90 19.53
CA ASP A 58 1.20 -8.09 20.45
C ASP A 58 2.54 -7.50 19.94
N GLY A 59 2.50 -6.75 18.84
CA GLY A 59 3.65 -6.06 18.24
C GLY A 59 4.53 -6.93 17.33
N LYS A 60 4.20 -8.21 17.14
CA LYS A 60 4.99 -9.13 16.31
C LYS A 60 4.66 -9.00 14.84
N ALA A 61 5.68 -8.96 13.99
CA ALA A 61 5.52 -8.98 12.54
C ALA A 61 4.75 -10.21 12.04
N ILE A 62 3.82 -10.00 11.11
CA ILE A 62 3.10 -11.06 10.41
C ILE A 62 3.97 -11.54 9.26
N PHE A 63 4.76 -12.56 9.55
CA PHE A 63 5.81 -13.07 8.67
C PHE A 63 6.01 -14.58 8.87
N MET A 64 6.23 -15.29 7.76
CA MET A 64 6.55 -16.72 7.75
C MET A 64 7.71 -17.00 6.79
N TYR A 65 8.58 -17.92 7.20
CA TYR A 65 9.66 -18.44 6.38
C TYR A 65 9.58 -19.96 6.30
N THR A 66 9.66 -20.51 5.09
CA THR A 66 9.67 -21.96 4.84
C THR A 66 10.80 -22.34 3.89
N GLU A 67 11.47 -23.46 4.15
CA GLU A 67 12.49 -24.02 3.24
C GLU A 67 11.94 -25.17 2.41
N ASN A 68 12.22 -25.14 1.11
CA ASN A 68 11.90 -26.24 0.20
C ASN A 68 13.16 -26.72 -0.53
N ARG A 69 13.23 -28.02 -0.84
CA ARG A 69 14.28 -28.55 -1.72
C ARG A 69 13.91 -28.28 -3.17
N LYS A 70 14.76 -27.53 -3.89
CA LYS A 70 14.67 -27.37 -5.34
C LYS A 70 15.21 -28.61 -6.06
N ASN A 71 16.28 -29.20 -5.52
CA ASN A 71 16.85 -30.47 -5.95
C ASN A 71 17.64 -31.11 -4.79
N LEU A 72 18.37 -32.19 -5.07
CA LEU A 72 19.12 -32.96 -4.05
C LEU A 72 20.16 -32.12 -3.28
N PHE A 73 20.69 -31.05 -3.89
CA PHE A 73 21.79 -30.24 -3.33
C PHE A 73 21.41 -28.79 -3.05
N GLN A 74 20.25 -28.33 -3.52
CA GLN A 74 19.83 -26.93 -3.42
C GLN A 74 18.51 -26.81 -2.69
N LYS A 75 18.52 -25.99 -1.65
CA LYS A 75 17.31 -25.47 -1.00
C LYS A 75 16.98 -24.06 -1.49
N ILE A 76 15.70 -23.79 -1.65
CA ILE A 76 15.15 -22.45 -1.78
C ILE A 76 14.38 -22.12 -0.51
N ALA A 77 13.97 -20.88 -0.35
CA ALA A 77 13.07 -20.50 0.72
C ALA A 77 11.93 -19.66 0.18
N HIS A 78 10.78 -19.77 0.83
CA HIS A 78 9.65 -18.90 0.59
C HIS A 78 9.44 -18.04 1.83
N ILE A 79 9.28 -16.76 1.59
CA ILE A 79 8.87 -15.78 2.57
C ILE A 79 7.43 -15.41 2.27
N GLN A 80 6.57 -15.45 3.27
CA GLN A 80 5.25 -14.85 3.22
C GLN A 80 5.18 -13.75 4.26
N MET A 81 4.68 -12.58 3.87
CA MET A 81 4.52 -11.45 4.76
C MET A 81 3.23 -10.73 4.45
N VAL A 82 2.70 -10.04 5.46
CA VAL A 82 1.61 -9.09 5.26
C VAL A 82 2.19 -7.69 5.35
N LEU A 83 1.93 -6.86 4.34
CA LEU A 83 2.30 -5.46 4.30
C LEU A 83 1.11 -4.60 4.71
N GLY A 84 1.36 -3.58 5.52
CA GLY A 84 0.33 -2.64 5.98
C GLY A 84 0.86 -1.21 6.05
N ALA A 85 -0.04 -0.25 6.19
CA ALA A 85 0.37 1.13 6.44
C ALA A 85 1.20 1.22 7.73
N ALA A 86 2.26 2.02 7.72
CA ALA A 86 3.15 2.16 8.88
C ALA A 86 2.61 3.12 9.95
N TYR A 87 1.57 3.90 9.64
CA TYR A 87 0.95 4.79 10.61
C TYR A 87 0.15 4.00 11.64
N THR A 88 0.18 4.47 12.88
CA THR A 88 -0.65 3.90 13.95
C THR A 88 -2.10 4.38 13.83
N THR A 89 -3.02 3.71 14.53
CA THR A 89 -4.40 4.20 14.62
C THR A 89 -4.46 5.58 15.27
N GLU A 90 -3.56 5.86 16.21
CA GLU A 90 -3.40 7.15 16.90
C GLU A 90 -2.95 8.25 15.96
N ASP A 91 -2.00 7.96 15.06
CA ASP A 91 -1.53 8.92 14.04
C ASP A 91 -2.68 9.33 13.12
N LEU A 92 -3.43 8.34 12.62
CA LEU A 92 -4.58 8.59 11.76
C LEU A 92 -5.66 9.40 12.49
N LYS A 93 -6.04 9.00 13.71
CA LYS A 93 -7.04 9.73 14.52
C LYS A 93 -6.61 11.16 14.80
N THR A 94 -5.32 11.40 15.02
CA THR A 94 -4.79 12.74 15.26
C THR A 94 -4.96 13.60 14.01
N ALA A 95 -4.58 13.08 12.83
CA ALA A 95 -4.74 13.78 11.57
C ALA A 95 -6.22 14.05 11.23
N GLU A 96 -7.10 13.08 11.44
CA GLU A 96 -8.55 13.23 11.26
C GLU A 96 -9.14 14.27 12.22
N ALA A 97 -8.74 14.26 13.49
CA ALA A 97 -9.23 15.20 14.49
C ALA A 97 -8.90 16.66 14.16
N GLU A 98 -7.77 16.94 13.52
CA GLU A 98 -7.42 18.29 13.07
C GLU A 98 -8.31 18.79 11.94
N ILE A 99 -8.74 17.88 11.06
CA ILE A 99 -9.69 18.20 9.98
C ILE A 99 -11.09 18.38 10.59
N LEU A 100 -11.53 17.46 11.46
CA LEU A 100 -12.83 17.53 12.13
C LEU A 100 -13.03 18.79 12.98
N LYS A 101 -11.96 19.37 13.55
CA LYS A 101 -12.01 20.67 14.25
C LYS A 101 -12.40 21.82 13.32
N ARG A 102 -12.02 21.75 12.04
CA ARG A 102 -12.27 22.77 11.02
C ARG A 102 -13.55 22.46 10.24
N ASP A 103 -13.84 21.18 10.05
CA ASP A 103 -15.00 20.66 9.35
C ASP A 103 -15.64 19.50 10.14
N PRO A 104 -16.64 19.78 11.00
CA PRO A 104 -17.33 18.75 11.78
C PRO A 104 -18.12 17.73 10.95
N GLN A 105 -18.33 17.99 9.65
CA GLN A 105 -19.05 17.10 8.74
C GLN A 105 -18.09 16.22 7.92
N ALA A 106 -16.78 16.31 8.18
CA ALA A 106 -15.77 15.58 7.45
C ALA A 106 -16.00 14.06 7.47
N GLN A 107 -15.92 13.45 6.29
CA GLN A 107 -16.02 12.02 6.05
C GLN A 107 -14.72 11.52 5.45
N PHE A 108 -14.17 10.45 6.03
CA PHE A 108 -12.93 9.83 5.57
C PHE A 108 -13.23 8.53 4.84
N SER A 109 -12.58 8.32 3.70
CA SER A 109 -12.74 7.13 2.88
C SER A 109 -11.38 6.57 2.44
N GLY A 110 -11.32 5.25 2.35
CA GLY A 110 -10.19 4.57 1.72
C GLY A 110 -10.22 4.78 0.19
N LEU A 111 -9.04 4.87 -0.41
CA LEU A 111 -8.88 4.99 -1.86
C LEU A 111 -8.60 3.63 -2.48
N PRO A 112 -9.23 3.24 -3.59
CA PRO A 112 -8.80 2.03 -4.28
C PRO A 112 -7.43 2.22 -4.94
N PHE A 113 -6.59 1.19 -4.89
CA PHE A 113 -5.43 1.10 -5.78
C PHE A 113 -5.92 0.80 -7.21
N ILE A 114 -5.26 1.39 -8.21
CA ILE A 114 -5.36 0.92 -9.60
C ILE A 114 -4.52 -0.36 -9.75
N GLU A 115 -3.33 -0.32 -9.18
CA GLU A 115 -2.33 -1.37 -9.21
C GLU A 115 -1.40 -1.18 -8.01
N SER A 116 -0.86 -2.28 -7.50
CA SER A 116 0.25 -2.25 -6.56
C SER A 116 1.23 -3.38 -6.82
N SER A 117 2.51 -3.14 -6.61
CA SER A 117 3.56 -4.14 -6.79
C SER A 117 4.77 -3.91 -5.89
N LEU A 118 5.46 -4.97 -5.50
CA LEU A 118 6.84 -4.85 -5.03
C LEU A 118 7.79 -4.81 -6.22
N GLU A 119 8.52 -3.71 -6.39
CA GLU A 119 9.51 -3.58 -7.44
C GLU A 119 10.84 -4.20 -7.01
N MET A 120 11.37 -5.08 -7.86
CA MET A 120 12.72 -5.61 -7.72
C MET A 120 13.67 -4.79 -8.57
N SER A 121 14.70 -4.21 -7.96
CA SER A 121 15.73 -3.43 -8.66
C SER A 121 17.13 -3.78 -8.18
N GLY A 122 18.15 -3.40 -8.95
CA GLY A 122 19.56 -3.64 -8.61
C GLY A 122 19.90 -5.14 -8.54
N GLU A 123 20.54 -5.56 -7.46
CA GLU A 123 20.97 -6.95 -7.23
C GLU A 123 19.85 -7.88 -6.72
N LEU A 124 18.65 -7.34 -6.44
CA LEU A 124 17.52 -8.13 -5.91
C LEU A 124 17.10 -9.32 -6.78
N PRO A 125 17.12 -9.26 -8.14
CA PRO A 125 16.81 -10.41 -8.98
C PRO A 125 17.75 -11.62 -8.80
N ASP A 126 18.97 -11.42 -8.28
CA ASP A 126 19.89 -12.53 -7.97
C ASP A 126 19.52 -13.22 -6.64
N LEU A 127 18.78 -12.54 -5.77
CA LEU A 127 18.41 -12.98 -4.43
C LEU A 127 16.99 -13.51 -4.37
N ILE A 128 16.09 -12.95 -5.19
CA ILE A 128 14.67 -13.26 -5.25
C ILE A 128 14.39 -13.87 -6.62
N ALA A 129 14.03 -15.14 -6.63
CA ALA A 129 13.66 -15.90 -7.82
C ALA A 129 12.25 -15.56 -8.30
N ASP A 130 11.34 -15.21 -7.38
CA ASP A 130 9.95 -14.91 -7.69
C ASP A 130 9.33 -13.97 -6.66
N ASN A 131 8.35 -13.18 -7.09
CA ASN A 131 7.66 -12.17 -6.28
C ASN A 131 6.15 -12.19 -6.55
N GLU A 132 5.40 -12.67 -5.56
CA GLU A 132 3.94 -12.77 -5.55
C GLU A 132 3.35 -11.63 -4.72
N CYS A 133 3.64 -10.39 -5.12
CA CYS A 133 3.11 -9.19 -4.50
C CYS A 133 2.75 -8.19 -5.60
N VAL A 134 1.80 -8.60 -6.44
CA VAL A 134 1.20 -7.78 -7.49
C VAL A 134 -0.32 -7.91 -7.34
N HIS A 135 -0.99 -6.79 -7.13
CA HIS A 135 -2.44 -6.76 -6.90
C HIS A 135 -3.09 -5.72 -7.81
N ASP A 136 -4.08 -6.16 -8.60
CA ASP A 136 -4.84 -5.31 -9.54
C ASP A 136 -6.05 -4.61 -8.87
N ALA A 137 -6.28 -4.86 -7.59
CA ALA A 137 -7.38 -4.28 -6.82
C ALA A 137 -7.12 -4.33 -5.31
N GLY A 138 -7.72 -3.40 -4.56
CA GLY A 138 -7.63 -3.31 -3.10
C GLY A 138 -7.87 -1.89 -2.63
N LEU A 139 -8.07 -1.68 -1.33
CA LEU A 139 -8.12 -0.33 -0.76
C LEU A 139 -6.79 0.03 -0.11
N ILE A 140 -6.41 1.29 -0.29
CA ILE A 140 -5.34 1.94 0.43
C ILE A 140 -5.61 1.84 1.94
N GLY A 141 -4.61 1.36 2.66
CA GLY A 141 -4.69 1.10 4.10
C GLY A 141 -5.11 -0.33 4.45
N GLN A 142 -5.57 -1.13 3.49
CA GLN A 142 -5.74 -2.58 3.70
C GLN A 142 -4.40 -3.29 3.68
N GLU A 143 -4.30 -4.29 4.54
CA GLU A 143 -3.19 -5.23 4.55
C GLU A 143 -3.09 -6.01 3.23
N GLN A 144 -1.88 -6.14 2.69
CA GLN A 144 -1.57 -6.83 1.44
C GLN A 144 -0.70 -8.04 1.73
N SER A 145 -1.16 -9.23 1.31
CA SER A 145 -0.34 -10.44 1.41
C SER A 145 0.67 -10.50 0.27
N CYS A 146 1.93 -10.77 0.60
CA CYS A 146 3.04 -10.75 -0.34
C CYS A 146 3.95 -11.97 -0.13
N GLY A 147 4.25 -12.67 -1.21
CA GLY A 147 5.15 -13.82 -1.23
C GLY A 147 6.47 -13.49 -1.95
N LEU A 148 7.60 -13.97 -1.42
CA LEU A 148 8.90 -13.92 -2.11
C LEU A 148 9.53 -15.29 -2.11
N THR A 149 9.98 -15.76 -3.27
CA THR A 149 10.79 -16.97 -3.37
C THR A 149 12.26 -16.58 -3.45
N LEU A 150 13.06 -16.98 -2.46
CA LEU A 150 14.49 -16.72 -2.42
C LEU A 150 15.28 -17.77 -3.21
N THR A 151 16.29 -17.30 -3.95
CA THR A 151 17.31 -18.17 -4.54
C THR A 151 18.14 -18.85 -3.44
N PRO A 152 18.95 -19.90 -3.73
CA PRO A 152 19.86 -20.45 -2.73
C PRO A 152 20.82 -19.41 -2.12
N ARG A 153 21.25 -18.41 -2.92
CA ARG A 153 22.07 -17.29 -2.44
C ARG A 153 21.26 -16.36 -1.55
N GLY A 154 20.07 -15.95 -1.98
CA GLY A 154 19.15 -15.12 -1.19
C GLY A 154 18.82 -15.76 0.16
N ARG A 155 18.51 -17.06 0.17
CA ARG A 155 18.29 -17.86 1.38
C ARG A 155 19.48 -17.77 2.35
N SER A 156 20.69 -17.99 1.84
CA SER A 156 21.90 -17.95 2.69
C SER A 156 22.13 -16.55 3.27
N LEU A 157 21.88 -15.50 2.51
CA LEU A 157 21.99 -14.13 3.00
C LEU A 157 20.90 -13.79 4.02
N PHE A 158 19.66 -14.22 3.79
CA PHE A 158 18.56 -14.04 4.74
C PHE A 158 18.86 -14.69 6.11
N LEU A 159 19.31 -15.94 6.10
CA LEU A 159 19.67 -16.62 7.35
C LEU A 159 20.82 -15.90 8.06
N LYS A 160 21.84 -15.43 7.32
CA LYS A 160 22.93 -14.63 7.88
C LYS A 160 22.45 -13.30 8.45
N SER A 161 21.48 -12.62 7.83
CA SER A 161 20.93 -11.36 8.35
C SER A 161 20.08 -11.58 9.60
N ILE A 162 19.35 -12.70 9.68
CA ILE A 162 18.62 -13.13 10.89
C ILE A 162 19.61 -13.37 12.04
N ASP A 163 20.65 -14.18 11.81
CA ASP A 163 21.66 -14.48 12.83
C ASP A 163 22.38 -13.21 13.33
N ARG A 164 22.62 -12.25 12.44
CA ARG A 164 23.33 -10.99 12.74
C ARG A 164 22.41 -9.86 13.19
N LYS A 165 21.08 -10.06 13.21
CA LYS A 165 20.09 -9.00 13.44
C LYS A 165 20.34 -7.77 12.54
N ALA A 166 20.63 -8.03 11.27
CA ALA A 166 20.94 -7.00 10.28
C ALA A 166 19.78 -6.83 9.30
N LEU A 167 19.75 -5.68 8.62
CA LEU A 167 18.88 -5.46 7.48
C LEU A 167 19.16 -6.52 6.40
N PHE A 168 18.13 -7.24 5.97
CA PHE A 168 18.23 -8.19 4.87
C PHE A 168 18.06 -7.47 3.53
N LEU A 169 16.90 -6.84 3.34
CA LEU A 169 16.64 -6.07 2.13
C LEU A 169 15.69 -4.89 2.35
N THR A 170 15.74 -3.96 1.40
CA THR A 170 14.74 -2.91 1.21
C THR A 170 14.12 -3.08 -0.16
N LEU A 171 12.80 -3.18 -0.22
CA LEU A 171 12.00 -3.23 -1.44
C LEU A 171 11.26 -1.92 -1.62
N ASN A 172 10.85 -1.61 -2.85
CA ASN A 172 9.91 -0.51 -3.10
C ASN A 172 8.53 -1.10 -3.33
N PHE A 173 7.58 -0.83 -2.44
CA PHE A 173 6.17 -1.05 -2.70
C PHE A 173 5.65 0.13 -3.51
N LYS A 174 5.34 -0.12 -4.78
CA LYS A 174 4.76 0.84 -5.70
C LYS A 174 3.26 0.67 -5.73
N TYR A 175 2.52 1.77 -5.69
CA TYR A 175 1.08 1.73 -5.91
C TYR A 175 0.61 2.99 -6.64
N SER A 176 -0.40 2.81 -7.49
CA SER A 176 -0.96 3.89 -8.31
C SER A 176 -2.40 4.18 -7.91
N ILE A 177 -2.78 5.46 -7.89
CA ILE A 177 -4.15 5.90 -7.61
C ILE A 177 -4.64 6.85 -8.68
N LEU A 178 -5.95 6.82 -8.93
CA LEU A 178 -6.61 7.77 -9.82
C LEU A 178 -7.18 8.93 -9.01
N GLY A 179 -6.88 10.15 -9.43
CA GLY A 179 -7.48 11.35 -8.89
C GLY A 179 -7.52 12.48 -9.91
N VAL A 180 -7.56 13.70 -9.41
CA VAL A 180 -7.48 14.92 -10.22
C VAL A 180 -6.43 15.88 -9.69
N ALA A 181 -5.78 16.62 -10.58
CA ALA A 181 -4.92 17.74 -10.25
C ALA A 181 -5.73 19.02 -10.28
N LYS A 182 -5.66 19.83 -9.23
CA LYS A 182 -6.16 21.21 -9.27
C LYS A 182 -5.14 22.10 -9.95
N ARG A 183 -5.56 22.82 -11.00
CA ARG A 183 -4.74 23.76 -11.77
C ARG A 183 -4.80 25.16 -11.18
N ALA A 184 -3.91 26.04 -11.65
CA ALA A 184 -3.85 27.44 -11.20
C ALA A 184 -5.13 28.24 -11.50
N ASP A 185 -5.90 27.83 -12.50
CA ASP A 185 -7.21 28.41 -12.84
C ASP A 185 -8.38 27.81 -12.04
N ASN A 186 -8.09 27.00 -11.00
CA ASN A 186 -9.04 26.20 -10.22
C ASN A 186 -9.80 25.12 -11.01
N SER A 187 -9.42 24.84 -12.26
CA SER A 187 -9.95 23.68 -12.98
C SER A 187 -9.30 22.38 -12.50
N PHE A 188 -9.96 21.27 -12.76
CA PHE A 188 -9.47 19.93 -12.43
C PHE A 188 -9.14 19.14 -13.70
N ALA A 189 -8.10 18.32 -13.62
CA ALA A 189 -7.74 17.39 -14.70
C ALA A 189 -7.37 16.03 -14.13
N ASP A 190 -7.82 14.96 -14.77
CA ASP A 190 -7.49 13.60 -14.37
C ASP A 190 -5.98 13.40 -14.27
N GLN A 191 -5.55 12.83 -13.16
CA GLN A 191 -4.15 12.53 -12.89
C GLN A 191 -4.05 11.19 -12.16
N THR A 192 -3.25 10.30 -12.72
CA THR A 192 -2.75 9.13 -11.99
C THR A 192 -1.47 9.52 -11.29
N ILE A 193 -1.36 9.23 -10.00
CA ILE A 193 -0.10 9.35 -9.27
C ILE A 193 0.37 7.98 -8.82
N THR A 194 1.67 7.76 -8.91
CA THR A 194 2.34 6.55 -8.45
C THR A 194 3.21 6.89 -7.27
N HIS A 195 2.95 6.23 -6.15
CA HIS A 195 3.79 6.29 -4.96
C HIS A 195 4.76 5.12 -4.99
N ALA A 196 5.97 5.35 -4.47
CA ALA A 196 6.93 4.30 -4.18
C ALA A 196 7.37 4.46 -2.73
N VAL A 197 7.05 3.47 -1.90
CA VAL A 197 7.37 3.49 -0.47
C VAL A 197 8.31 2.33 -0.14
N ALA A 198 9.31 2.62 0.69
CA ALA A 198 10.31 1.63 1.05
C ALA A 198 9.74 0.64 2.07
N VAL A 199 9.78 -0.65 1.75
CA VAL A 199 9.50 -1.77 2.66
C VAL A 199 10.83 -2.34 3.12
N ARG A 200 11.07 -2.35 4.43
CA ARG A 200 12.31 -2.88 5.02
C ARG A 200 12.04 -4.24 5.65
N ILE A 201 12.91 -5.20 5.37
CA ILE A 201 12.89 -6.52 5.99
C ILE A 201 14.15 -6.65 6.83
N ASP A 202 14.01 -6.43 8.14
CA ASP A 202 15.11 -6.39 9.09
C ASP A 202 15.14 -7.68 9.93
N GLY A 203 16.29 -8.36 9.96
CA GLY A 203 16.47 -9.59 10.73
C GLY A 203 16.26 -9.38 12.23
N GLY A 204 16.59 -8.20 12.78
CA GLY A 204 16.35 -7.84 14.18
C GLY A 204 14.87 -7.72 14.52
N GLU A 205 14.07 -7.09 13.64
CA GLU A 205 12.60 -7.04 13.82
C GLU A 205 11.99 -8.43 13.72
N LEU A 206 12.46 -9.25 12.76
CA LEU A 206 11.94 -10.60 12.51
C LEU A 206 12.30 -11.61 13.61
N VAL A 207 13.44 -11.47 14.29
CA VAL A 207 13.85 -12.37 15.40
C VAL A 207 13.11 -12.07 16.70
N ASN A 208 12.72 -10.81 16.92
CA ASN A 208 11.98 -10.40 18.12
C ASN A 208 10.47 -10.66 17.98
N SER A 209 9.94 -10.65 16.75
CA SER A 209 8.70 -11.37 16.46
C SER A 209 8.98 -12.87 16.55
N HIS A 210 8.10 -13.69 17.12
CA HIS A 210 8.24 -15.15 17.02
C HIS A 210 7.94 -15.60 15.58
N ALA A 211 8.71 -15.11 14.60
CA ALA A 211 8.62 -15.49 13.21
C ALA A 211 8.71 -17.00 13.16
N VAL A 212 7.68 -17.62 12.60
CA VAL A 212 7.64 -19.07 12.53
C VAL A 212 8.53 -19.49 11.37
N ILE A 213 9.76 -19.86 11.71
CA ILE A 213 10.75 -20.41 10.79
C ILE A 213 10.52 -21.93 10.75
N TRP A 214 9.81 -22.41 9.74
CA TRP A 214 9.70 -23.84 9.47
C TRP A 214 10.87 -24.26 8.57
N ARG A 215 11.73 -25.16 9.07
CA ARG A 215 12.94 -25.63 8.37
C ARG A 215 12.76 -26.99 7.72
#